data_AF-A0A519F0B7-F1
#
_entry.id   AF-A0A519F0B7-F1
#
_cell.length_a   1.000
_cell.length_b   1.000
_cell.length_c   1.000
_cell.angle_alpha   90.00
_cell.angle_beta   90.00
_cell.angle_gamma   90.00
#
_symmetry.space_group_name_H-M   'P 1'
#
loop_
_entity.id
_entity.type
_entity.pdbx_description
1 polymer ?
#
loop_
_entity_poly.entity_id
_entity_poly.type
_entity_poly.pdbx_seq_one_letter_code
_entity_poly.pdbx_strand_id
1 'polypeptide(L)'
;MNAPLPEHIRKALETVTLDDKYSLDYGRAFMSGVQALVKLPMLQRLRDQQNGKNTAGFISGYRGSPLGGYDQALWKASKFLKAQNIVFQPGVNEELAATALWGTQQLGFSPKGTNKFDGVFGIWYGKGPGVDRCSDVFKHANMAGTTEFGGVIAVAGDDHISKSSTAAHQSDHIFKACGTPVFFPTNVQEILDLGIHAFAMSRFSGVWSGMKTIQEIVESSATAMIDPERVDIVIPTDFEMPPGGLHIRWPDHALEQEARLMHYKWYAALAYIRANKLNHNTIEGSNDRFGIMASGKAYNDTRQALMDLGLDDATCRQLGIRLHKVGVVWPLEAQLTRDFATGLQEILVVEEKRQVIEYQLKEELYNWRSDVRPNVLGKFNELDDGDFSGGEWSMPNPTANTLLRANADLNPALIAKAIAQRLKKLGILDSAGSDMRARVETQMAILDAKERSMEVLQTAGVTEGRQPWFCSGCPHNTSTVVPEGSRAMGGIGCHFMATWMDRSTIGFTQMGGEGVPWVGQQPFTTDQHIFANLGDGTYFHSGLLAIRQSIAAGVNITYKILYNDAVAMTGGQQVGERPEGHSVLQIA
;
A
#
# COMPACT_ATOMS: atom_id res chain seq x y z
N MET A 1 24.12 31.55 15.36
CA MET A 1 22.90 31.27 16.17
C MET A 1 23.33 30.51 17.42
N ASN A 2 23.60 31.21 18.53
CA ASN A 2 24.11 30.61 19.78
C ASN A 2 23.22 30.97 20.99
N ALA A 3 21.91 31.11 20.78
CA ALA A 3 21.00 31.26 21.92
C ALA A 3 20.92 29.91 22.66
N PRO A 4 21.13 29.86 23.98
CA PRO A 4 20.98 28.63 24.76
C PRO A 4 19.54 28.13 24.62
N LEU A 5 19.39 26.81 24.41
CA LEU A 5 18.07 26.18 24.29
C LEU A 5 17.26 26.44 25.58
N PRO A 6 15.95 26.71 25.47
CA PRO A 6 15.08 26.80 26.64
C PRO A 6 15.23 25.56 27.52
N GLU A 7 15.27 25.73 28.84
CA GLU A 7 15.56 24.66 29.81
C GLU A 7 14.62 23.44 29.68
N HIS A 8 13.36 23.66 29.28
CA HIS A 8 12.41 22.56 29.02
C HIS A 8 12.79 21.73 27.78
N ILE A 9 13.34 22.36 26.73
CA ILE A 9 13.85 21.66 25.55
C ILE A 9 15.14 20.93 25.91
N ARG A 10 16.01 21.54 26.72
CA ARG A 10 17.26 20.91 27.17
C ARG A 10 17.00 19.66 28.00
N LYS A 11 16.09 19.73 28.98
CA LYS A 11 15.66 18.56 29.76
C LYS A 11 15.01 17.49 28.90
N ALA A 12 14.13 17.88 27.97
CA ALA A 12 13.55 16.92 27.03
C ALA A 12 14.64 16.18 26.25
N LEU A 13 15.61 16.91 25.68
CA LEU A 13 16.75 16.31 24.96
C LEU A 13 17.66 15.45 25.84
N GLU A 14 17.86 15.81 27.12
CA GLU A 14 18.63 15.02 28.10
C GLU A 14 17.90 13.71 28.49
N THR A 15 16.56 13.66 28.37
CA THR A 15 15.74 12.49 28.71
C THR A 15 15.28 11.66 27.52
N VAL A 16 15.56 12.09 26.28
CA VAL A 16 15.13 11.38 25.07
C VAL A 16 15.80 10.01 24.98
N THR A 17 15.01 8.97 24.80
CA THR A 17 15.49 7.61 24.58
C THR A 17 15.06 7.09 23.21
N LEU A 18 15.78 6.09 22.69
CA LEU A 18 15.33 5.42 21.47
C LEU A 18 13.97 4.73 21.64
N ASP A 19 13.58 4.37 22.87
CA ASP A 19 12.32 3.68 23.13
C ASP A 19 11.12 4.62 23.17
N ASP A 20 11.34 5.94 23.17
CA ASP A 20 10.29 6.98 23.21
C ASP A 20 9.25 6.81 22.10
N LYS A 21 9.67 6.32 20.92
CA LYS A 21 8.77 5.99 19.81
C LYS A 21 7.69 4.97 20.17
N TYR A 22 7.89 4.16 21.22
CA TYR A 22 6.94 3.17 21.71
C TYR A 22 6.40 3.54 23.10
N SER A 23 7.25 4.03 24.01
CA SER A 23 6.91 4.29 25.41
C SER A 23 6.14 5.60 25.65
N LEU A 24 6.27 6.61 24.78
CA LEU A 24 5.55 7.86 24.95
C LEU A 24 4.05 7.68 24.70
N ASP A 25 3.23 8.07 25.66
CA ASP A 25 1.77 8.12 25.48
C ASP A 25 1.34 9.43 24.80
N TYR A 26 2.15 10.49 24.91
CA TYR A 26 1.92 11.80 24.32
C TYR A 26 3.24 12.51 24.01
N GLY A 27 3.30 13.25 22.90
CA GLY A 27 4.44 14.11 22.53
C GLY A 27 5.04 13.79 21.16
N ARG A 28 6.20 14.36 20.85
CA ARG A 28 6.89 14.14 19.58
C ARG A 28 7.93 13.02 19.69
N ALA A 29 7.94 12.11 18.73
CA ALA A 29 8.95 11.06 18.63
C ALA A 29 9.49 10.97 17.20
N PHE A 30 10.79 10.74 17.06
CA PHE A 30 11.42 10.42 15.78
C PHE A 30 11.23 8.93 15.48
N MET A 31 10.62 8.61 14.35
CA MET A 31 10.34 7.23 13.98
C MET A 31 10.29 7.04 12.46
N SER A 32 10.53 5.79 12.02
CA SER A 32 10.25 5.36 10.65
C SER A 32 8.78 5.02 10.44
N GLY A 33 8.34 4.91 9.18
CA GLY A 33 6.98 4.46 8.89
C GLY A 33 6.69 3.03 9.39
N VAL A 34 7.66 2.11 9.33
CA VAL A 34 7.55 0.78 9.98
C VAL A 34 7.32 0.90 11.49
N GLN A 35 8.02 1.83 12.15
CA GLN A 35 7.85 2.05 13.60
C GLN A 35 6.51 2.72 13.91
N ALA A 36 6.00 3.59 13.03
CA ALA A 36 4.65 4.14 13.13
C ALA A 36 3.58 3.03 13.05
N LEU A 37 3.76 2.03 12.17
CA LEU A 37 2.87 0.85 12.13
C LEU A 37 2.89 0.05 13.45
N VAL A 38 4.04 -0.04 14.12
CA VAL A 38 4.13 -0.66 15.47
C VAL A 38 3.41 0.17 16.53
N LYS A 39 3.51 1.51 16.44
CA LYS A 39 2.91 2.43 17.41
C LYS A 39 1.40 2.58 17.25
N LEU A 40 0.89 2.55 16.02
CA LEU A 40 -0.52 2.67 15.67
C LEU A 40 -1.48 1.81 16.54
N PRO A 41 -1.29 0.48 16.68
CA PRO A 41 -2.17 -0.34 17.50
C PRO A 41 -2.09 0.00 19.00
N MET A 42 -0.94 0.49 19.50
CA MET A 42 -0.84 0.98 20.88
C MET A 42 -1.65 2.27 21.06
N LEU A 43 -1.63 3.15 20.05
CA LEU A 43 -2.41 4.39 20.04
C LEU A 43 -3.91 4.08 20.03
N GLN A 44 -4.35 3.11 19.22
CA GLN A 44 -5.75 2.65 19.22
C GLN A 44 -6.17 2.09 20.57
N ARG A 45 -5.32 1.27 21.22
CA ARG A 45 -5.59 0.71 22.55
C ARG A 45 -5.78 1.80 23.61
N LEU A 46 -4.93 2.83 23.58
CA LEU A 46 -4.99 3.95 24.51
C LEU A 46 -6.28 4.76 24.32
N ARG A 47 -6.68 5.02 23.06
CA ARG A 47 -7.99 5.64 22.75
C ARG A 47 -9.16 4.81 23.26
N ASP A 48 -9.14 3.50 23.06
CA ASP A 48 -10.19 2.61 23.56
C ASP A 48 -10.26 2.64 25.10
N GLN A 49 -9.11 2.67 25.77
CA GLN A 49 -9.04 2.78 27.24
C GLN A 49 -9.67 4.08 27.75
N GLN A 50 -9.36 5.21 27.10
CA GLN A 50 -9.90 6.52 27.44
C GLN A 50 -11.42 6.56 27.25
N ASN A 51 -11.93 5.82 26.28
CA ASN A 51 -13.37 5.63 26.04
C ASN A 51 -14.01 4.52 26.92
N GLY A 52 -13.29 4.02 27.93
CA GLY A 52 -13.79 3.01 28.87
C GLY A 52 -13.94 1.61 28.29
N LYS A 53 -13.29 1.31 27.15
CA LYS A 53 -13.32 0.00 26.50
C LYS A 53 -12.07 -0.81 26.83
N ASN A 54 -12.26 -2.08 27.13
CA ASN A 54 -11.20 -3.05 27.37
C ASN A 54 -10.97 -3.90 26.11
N THR A 55 -10.29 -3.33 25.13
CA THR A 55 -9.95 -4.00 23.86
C THR A 55 -8.57 -4.64 23.91
N ALA A 56 -8.29 -5.48 22.92
CA ALA A 56 -6.98 -6.06 22.64
C ALA A 56 -6.62 -5.90 21.16
N GLY A 57 -5.34 -6.06 20.83
CA GLY A 57 -4.86 -6.00 19.45
C GLY A 57 -4.31 -7.34 18.98
N PHE A 58 -4.51 -7.66 17.70
CA PHE A 58 -3.88 -8.82 17.06
C PHE A 58 -3.19 -8.43 15.76
N ILE A 59 -1.92 -8.78 15.61
CA ILE A 59 -1.14 -8.45 14.42
C ILE A 59 -0.66 -9.77 13.82
N SER A 60 -0.91 -9.95 12.53
CA SER A 60 -0.44 -11.11 11.78
C SER A 60 -0.15 -10.74 10.34
N GLY A 61 0.76 -11.44 9.70
CA GLY A 61 1.14 -11.17 8.32
C GLY A 61 2.31 -12.02 7.90
N TYR A 62 2.77 -11.80 6.68
CA TYR A 62 4.00 -12.40 6.19
C TYR A 62 4.93 -11.31 5.67
N ARG A 63 6.18 -11.40 6.09
CA ARG A 63 7.23 -10.44 5.77
C ARG A 63 7.52 -10.37 4.27
N GLY A 64 7.69 -9.15 3.77
CA GLY A 64 8.16 -8.89 2.42
C GLY A 64 8.38 -7.40 2.21
N SER A 65 9.41 -7.03 1.45
CA SER A 65 9.73 -5.62 1.14
C SER A 65 8.53 -4.91 0.49
N PRO A 66 8.20 -3.66 0.88
CA PRO A 66 8.96 -2.78 1.78
C PRO A 66 8.67 -2.98 3.29
N LEU A 67 7.81 -3.94 3.66
CA LEU A 67 7.47 -4.27 5.05
C LEU A 67 8.36 -5.38 5.66
N GLY A 68 9.48 -5.72 5.02
CA GLY A 68 10.34 -6.84 5.43
C GLY A 68 10.92 -6.70 6.85
N GLY A 69 11.10 -5.47 7.33
CA GLY A 69 11.58 -5.17 8.69
C GLY A 69 10.49 -5.14 9.77
N TYR A 70 9.21 -5.32 9.41
CA TYR A 70 8.11 -5.09 10.37
C TYR A 70 8.06 -6.13 11.49
N ASP A 71 8.21 -7.43 11.18
CA ASP A 71 8.32 -8.50 12.19
C ASP A 71 9.39 -8.19 13.23
N GLN A 72 10.58 -7.77 12.77
CA GLN A 72 11.70 -7.44 13.64
C GLN A 72 11.38 -6.25 14.55
N ALA A 73 10.68 -5.24 14.03
CA ALA A 73 10.26 -4.08 14.80
C ALA A 73 9.22 -4.48 15.86
N LEU A 74 8.26 -5.35 15.52
CA LEU A 74 7.26 -5.90 16.44
C LEU A 74 7.88 -6.76 17.55
N TRP A 75 8.83 -7.65 17.21
CA TRP A 75 9.55 -8.44 18.20
C TRP A 75 10.36 -7.59 19.17
N LYS A 76 11.09 -6.58 18.65
CA LYS A 76 11.82 -5.61 19.48
C LYS A 76 10.88 -4.81 20.39
N ALA A 77 9.67 -4.50 19.93
CA ALA A 77 8.66 -3.79 20.69
C ALA A 77 7.76 -4.69 21.57
N SER A 78 8.03 -6.00 21.63
CA SER A 78 7.13 -6.99 22.26
C SER A 78 6.75 -6.67 23.70
N LYS A 79 7.66 -6.11 24.50
CA LYS A 79 7.37 -5.66 25.87
C LYS A 79 6.27 -4.59 25.90
N PHE A 80 6.35 -3.60 25.00
CA PHE A 80 5.38 -2.50 24.90
C PHE A 80 4.03 -3.00 24.36
N LEU A 81 4.05 -3.89 23.36
CA LEU A 81 2.85 -4.51 22.80
C LEU A 81 2.09 -5.32 23.86
N LYS A 82 2.80 -6.17 24.63
CA LYS A 82 2.21 -6.99 25.70
C LYS A 82 1.59 -6.14 26.80
N ALA A 83 2.22 -5.02 27.17
CA ALA A 83 1.67 -4.09 28.16
C ALA A 83 0.33 -3.47 27.73
N GLN A 84 0.04 -3.47 26.43
CA GLN A 84 -1.17 -2.92 25.81
C GLN A 84 -2.15 -4.01 25.33
N ASN A 85 -2.00 -5.26 25.78
CA ASN A 85 -2.81 -6.41 25.33
C ASN A 85 -2.74 -6.64 23.80
N ILE A 86 -1.61 -6.35 23.16
CA ILE A 86 -1.42 -6.55 21.73
C ILE A 86 -0.57 -7.80 21.51
N VAL A 87 -1.11 -8.74 20.74
CA VAL A 87 -0.47 -9.99 20.37
C VAL A 87 0.04 -9.89 18.94
N PHE A 88 1.33 -10.13 18.73
CA PHE A 88 1.89 -10.34 17.40
C PHE A 88 2.14 -11.83 17.18
N GLN A 89 1.55 -12.38 16.13
CA GLN A 89 1.73 -13.75 15.70
C GLN A 89 1.94 -13.77 14.18
N PRO A 90 3.19 -13.92 13.68
CA PRO A 90 3.43 -13.98 12.23
C PRO A 90 2.73 -15.21 11.63
N GLY A 91 2.26 -15.07 10.39
CA GLY A 91 1.68 -16.17 9.63
C GLY A 91 2.74 -17.04 8.97
N VAL A 92 2.34 -18.27 8.61
CA VAL A 92 3.15 -19.14 7.74
C VAL A 92 3.18 -18.58 6.32
N ASN A 93 2.04 -18.07 5.86
CA ASN A 93 1.88 -17.27 4.65
C ASN A 93 0.85 -16.16 4.91
N GLU A 94 0.64 -15.31 3.92
CA GLU A 94 -0.25 -14.16 3.99
C GLU A 94 -1.72 -14.55 4.21
N GLU A 95 -2.17 -15.61 3.55
CA GLU A 95 -3.56 -16.09 3.57
C GLU A 95 -3.93 -16.64 4.96
N LEU A 96 -3.05 -17.45 5.56
CA LEU A 96 -3.24 -17.99 6.90
C LEU A 96 -3.13 -16.89 7.96
N ALA A 97 -2.28 -15.87 7.75
CA ALA A 97 -2.26 -14.68 8.60
C ALA A 97 -3.59 -13.93 8.57
N ALA A 98 -4.13 -13.68 7.37
CA ALA A 98 -5.44 -13.04 7.21
C ALA A 98 -6.56 -13.89 7.82
N THR A 99 -6.49 -15.21 7.66
CA THR A 99 -7.46 -16.15 8.24
C THR A 99 -7.42 -16.12 9.77
N ALA A 100 -6.22 -16.10 10.37
CA ALA A 100 -6.08 -15.96 11.82
C ALA A 100 -6.67 -14.63 12.32
N LEU A 101 -6.45 -13.55 11.56
CA LEU A 101 -7.00 -12.24 11.88
C LEU A 101 -8.53 -12.20 11.75
N TRP A 102 -9.10 -12.83 10.73
CA TRP A 102 -10.55 -13.00 10.59
C TRP A 102 -11.14 -13.80 11.76
N GLY A 103 -10.44 -14.83 12.25
CA GLY A 103 -10.81 -15.58 13.45
C GLY A 103 -10.97 -14.71 14.69
N THR A 104 -10.22 -13.61 14.83
CA THR A 104 -10.40 -12.65 15.95
C THR A 104 -11.75 -11.93 15.90
N GLN A 105 -12.35 -11.78 14.71
CA GLN A 105 -13.68 -11.20 14.55
C GLN A 105 -14.80 -12.21 14.81
N GLN A 106 -14.46 -13.50 14.90
CA GLN A 106 -15.41 -14.58 15.15
C GLN A 106 -15.57 -14.90 16.65
N LEU A 107 -14.91 -14.14 17.55
CA LEU A 107 -15.03 -14.34 19.00
C LEU A 107 -16.47 -14.23 19.51
N GLY A 108 -17.33 -13.50 18.81
CA GLY A 108 -18.77 -13.43 19.11
C GLY A 108 -19.52 -14.76 18.91
N PHE A 109 -18.92 -15.75 18.25
CA PHE A 109 -19.51 -17.08 18.03
C PHE A 109 -19.30 -18.01 19.22
N SER A 110 -18.37 -17.67 20.12
CA SER A 110 -18.07 -18.45 21.32
C SER A 110 -19.19 -18.32 22.35
N PRO A 111 -19.29 -19.26 23.33
CA PRO A 111 -20.29 -19.16 24.40
C PRO A 111 -20.25 -17.81 25.13
N LYS A 112 -21.42 -17.29 25.49
CA LYS A 112 -21.50 -16.00 26.19
C LYS A 112 -20.64 -16.01 27.46
N GLY A 113 -19.84 -14.97 27.65
CA GLY A 113 -18.96 -14.80 28.81
C GLY A 113 -17.56 -15.42 28.69
N THR A 114 -17.22 -16.10 27.58
CA THR A 114 -15.86 -16.63 27.38
C THR A 114 -14.86 -15.59 26.87
N ASN A 115 -15.34 -14.46 26.36
CA ASN A 115 -14.50 -13.41 25.79
C ASN A 115 -13.83 -12.61 26.90
N LYS A 116 -12.51 -12.43 26.79
CA LYS A 116 -11.69 -11.68 27.76
C LYS A 116 -11.72 -10.15 27.55
N PHE A 117 -12.10 -9.71 26.35
CA PHE A 117 -12.02 -8.32 25.89
C PHE A 117 -13.32 -7.96 25.15
N ASP A 118 -13.62 -6.66 25.09
CA ASP A 118 -14.81 -6.12 24.41
C ASP A 118 -14.74 -6.28 22.88
N GLY A 119 -13.53 -6.37 22.35
CA GLY A 119 -13.24 -6.60 20.94
C GLY A 119 -11.73 -6.72 20.70
N VAL A 120 -11.37 -7.27 19.54
CA VAL A 120 -9.98 -7.43 19.12
C VAL A 120 -9.78 -6.69 17.81
N PHE A 121 -9.13 -5.54 17.84
CA PHE A 121 -8.75 -4.83 16.63
C PHE A 121 -7.51 -5.48 16.00
N GLY A 122 -7.36 -5.38 14.69
CA GLY A 122 -6.32 -6.15 13.99
C GLY A 122 -5.57 -5.43 12.90
N ILE A 123 -4.30 -5.78 12.73
CA ILE A 123 -3.48 -5.38 11.58
C ILE A 123 -3.02 -6.64 10.86
N TRP A 124 -3.50 -6.81 9.64
CA TRP A 124 -2.87 -7.70 8.66
C TRP A 124 -1.77 -6.94 7.91
N TYR A 125 -0.68 -7.60 7.56
CA TYR A 125 0.32 -7.03 6.66
C TYR A 125 0.88 -8.05 5.66
N GLY A 126 1.22 -7.56 4.47
CA GLY A 126 1.85 -8.37 3.44
C GLY A 126 2.41 -7.50 2.31
N LYS A 127 3.30 -8.08 1.52
CA LYS A 127 3.72 -7.47 0.25
C LYS A 127 2.59 -7.56 -0.78
N GLY A 128 2.64 -6.75 -1.82
CA GLY A 128 1.74 -6.77 -2.98
C GLY A 128 1.21 -8.16 -3.40
N PRO A 129 2.04 -9.12 -3.86
CA PRO A 129 1.56 -10.45 -4.25
C PRO A 129 0.88 -11.24 -3.12
N GLY A 130 1.19 -10.91 -1.87
CA GLY A 130 0.49 -11.43 -0.70
C GLY A 130 -0.96 -10.97 -0.64
N VAL A 131 -1.26 -9.75 -1.09
CA VAL A 131 -2.63 -9.23 -1.25
C VAL A 131 -3.37 -10.05 -2.31
N ASP A 132 -2.74 -10.32 -3.47
CA ASP A 132 -3.34 -11.14 -4.54
C ASP A 132 -3.80 -12.50 -3.99
N ARG A 133 -2.91 -13.17 -3.23
CA ARG A 133 -3.17 -14.47 -2.61
C ARG A 133 -4.30 -14.45 -1.57
N CYS A 134 -4.48 -13.33 -0.86
CA CYS A 134 -5.47 -13.21 0.22
C CYS A 134 -6.88 -12.84 -0.25
N SER A 135 -7.10 -12.67 -1.57
CA SER A 135 -8.37 -12.20 -2.10
C SER A 135 -9.59 -12.99 -1.60
N ASP A 136 -9.44 -14.31 -1.42
CA ASP A 136 -10.52 -15.17 -0.93
C ASP A 136 -10.92 -14.87 0.52
N VAL A 137 -9.96 -14.92 1.45
CA VAL A 137 -10.20 -14.62 2.85
C VAL A 137 -10.64 -13.16 3.08
N PHE A 138 -10.15 -12.20 2.28
CA PHE A 138 -10.64 -10.82 2.34
C PHE A 138 -12.12 -10.71 1.96
N LYS A 139 -12.57 -11.44 0.93
CA LYS A 139 -13.99 -11.48 0.55
C LYS A 139 -14.84 -12.08 1.65
N HIS A 140 -14.42 -13.21 2.21
CA HIS A 140 -15.11 -13.83 3.36
C HIS A 140 -15.21 -12.87 4.55
N ALA A 141 -14.11 -12.18 4.87
CA ALA A 141 -14.06 -11.23 5.98
C ALA A 141 -14.97 -10.02 5.77
N ASN A 142 -15.05 -9.45 4.56
CA ASN A 142 -15.92 -8.31 4.29
C ASN A 142 -17.41 -8.68 4.16
N MET A 143 -17.71 -9.84 3.58
CA MET A 143 -19.08 -10.38 3.55
C MET A 143 -19.60 -10.56 4.98
N ALA A 144 -18.86 -11.28 5.83
CA ALA A 144 -19.24 -11.52 7.22
C ALA A 144 -19.21 -10.23 8.06
N GLY A 145 -18.04 -9.58 8.11
CA GLY A 145 -17.78 -8.28 8.72
C GLY A 145 -16.86 -8.30 9.93
N THR A 146 -16.70 -7.15 10.57
CA THR A 146 -15.96 -6.98 11.83
C THR A 146 -16.90 -6.94 13.03
N THR A 147 -16.34 -7.13 14.23
CA THR A 147 -17.05 -6.87 15.49
C THR A 147 -17.04 -5.38 15.82
N GLU A 148 -17.96 -4.92 16.68
CA GLU A 148 -18.13 -3.50 17.06
C GLU A 148 -16.83 -2.83 17.54
N PHE A 149 -16.05 -3.51 18.38
CA PHE A 149 -14.76 -3.03 18.89
C PHE A 149 -13.56 -3.78 18.31
N GLY A 150 -13.78 -4.56 17.25
CA GLY A 150 -12.71 -5.14 16.46
C GLY A 150 -12.16 -4.09 15.52
N GLY A 151 -12.58 -4.12 14.26
CA GLY A 151 -12.01 -3.27 13.22
C GLY A 151 -10.64 -3.78 12.78
N VAL A 152 -10.40 -3.79 11.48
CA VAL A 152 -9.20 -4.39 10.88
C VAL A 152 -8.61 -3.48 9.82
N ILE A 153 -7.28 -3.38 9.83
CA ILE A 153 -6.48 -2.76 8.78
C ILE A 153 -5.67 -3.83 8.05
N ALA A 154 -5.84 -3.93 6.72
CA ALA A 154 -4.99 -4.73 5.84
C ALA A 154 -3.93 -3.83 5.18
N VAL A 155 -2.70 -3.88 5.69
CA VAL A 155 -1.57 -3.06 5.23
C VAL A 155 -0.84 -3.77 4.08
N ALA A 156 -0.91 -3.18 2.89
CA ALA A 156 -0.17 -3.65 1.72
C ALA A 156 1.13 -2.88 1.54
N GLY A 157 2.23 -3.60 1.39
CA GLY A 157 3.52 -3.05 0.96
C GLY A 157 3.70 -3.18 -0.55
N ASP A 158 3.47 -2.10 -1.28
CA ASP A 158 3.63 -2.03 -2.73
C ASP A 158 5.05 -1.62 -3.15
N ASP A 159 5.56 -2.29 -4.18
CA ASP A 159 6.84 -1.99 -4.84
C ASP A 159 6.53 -1.63 -6.30
N HIS A 160 6.42 -0.33 -6.59
CA HIS A 160 5.95 0.16 -7.89
C HIS A 160 6.93 -0.10 -9.03
N ILE A 161 8.23 -0.18 -8.74
CA ILE A 161 9.31 -0.35 -9.71
C ILE A 161 9.92 -1.75 -9.69
N SER A 162 9.40 -2.66 -8.85
CA SER A 162 9.91 -4.03 -8.72
C SER A 162 11.36 -4.12 -8.26
N LYS A 163 11.84 -3.18 -7.45
CA LYS A 163 13.25 -3.13 -6.99
C LYS A 163 13.66 -4.39 -6.21
N SER A 164 12.70 -4.99 -5.52
CA SER A 164 12.89 -6.16 -4.66
C SER A 164 11.86 -7.26 -4.94
N SER A 165 11.20 -7.18 -6.10
CA SER A 165 10.04 -7.99 -6.46
C SER A 165 10.24 -8.64 -7.82
N THR A 166 9.50 -9.72 -8.07
CA THR A 166 9.39 -10.31 -9.42
C THR A 166 8.34 -9.62 -10.28
N ALA A 167 7.45 -8.83 -9.68
CA ALA A 167 6.45 -8.04 -10.36
C ALA A 167 6.39 -6.63 -9.75
N ALA A 168 6.29 -5.63 -10.62
CA ALA A 168 5.90 -4.29 -10.21
C ALA A 168 4.43 -4.33 -9.76
N HIS A 169 4.14 -3.94 -8.52
CA HIS A 169 2.83 -4.21 -7.92
C HIS A 169 1.97 -2.95 -7.68
N GLN A 170 0.65 -3.14 -7.53
CA GLN A 170 -0.34 -2.12 -7.14
C GLN A 170 -1.55 -2.81 -6.49
N SER A 171 -1.69 -2.71 -5.16
CA SER A 171 -2.65 -3.49 -4.38
C SER A 171 -4.08 -2.93 -4.34
N ASP A 172 -4.25 -1.63 -4.58
CA ASP A 172 -5.55 -0.93 -4.50
C ASP A 172 -6.64 -1.55 -5.40
N HIS A 173 -6.29 -2.08 -6.58
CA HIS A 173 -7.24 -2.81 -7.44
C HIS A 173 -7.81 -4.08 -6.80
N ILE A 174 -6.98 -4.84 -6.08
CA ILE A 174 -7.44 -6.07 -5.39
C ILE A 174 -8.25 -5.71 -4.16
N PHE A 175 -7.84 -4.71 -3.39
CA PHE A 175 -8.65 -4.23 -2.27
C PHE A 175 -10.01 -3.73 -2.74
N LYS A 176 -10.09 -2.98 -3.85
CA LYS A 176 -11.34 -2.62 -4.51
C LYS A 176 -12.17 -3.86 -4.87
N ALA A 177 -11.56 -4.87 -5.50
CA ALA A 177 -12.24 -6.11 -5.87
C ALA A 177 -12.74 -6.94 -4.66
N CYS A 178 -12.13 -6.78 -3.49
CA CYS A 178 -12.53 -7.42 -2.24
C CYS A 178 -13.52 -6.58 -1.42
N GLY A 179 -13.85 -5.36 -1.85
CA GLY A 179 -14.76 -4.48 -1.12
C GLY A 179 -14.12 -3.75 0.07
N THR A 180 -12.81 -3.57 0.06
CA THR A 180 -12.00 -2.99 1.15
C THR A 180 -11.66 -1.52 0.83
N PRO A 181 -12.19 -0.53 1.57
CA PRO A 181 -11.81 0.88 1.39
C PRO A 181 -10.30 1.10 1.58
N VAL A 182 -9.65 1.88 0.73
CA VAL A 182 -8.18 1.96 0.66
C VAL A 182 -7.68 3.33 1.09
N PHE A 183 -7.02 3.39 2.24
CA PHE A 183 -6.26 4.55 2.70
C PHE A 183 -4.89 4.58 2.03
N PHE A 184 -4.43 5.77 1.67
CA PHE A 184 -3.08 5.97 1.14
C PHE A 184 -2.38 7.14 1.85
N PRO A 185 -1.69 6.88 2.99
CA PRO A 185 -0.93 7.91 3.69
C PRO A 185 0.11 8.55 2.77
N THR A 186 0.42 9.82 3.03
CA THR A 186 1.47 10.56 2.31
C THR A 186 2.79 10.64 3.07
N ASN A 187 2.79 10.38 4.38
CA ASN A 187 3.97 10.49 5.23
C ASN A 187 3.81 9.64 6.51
N VAL A 188 4.85 9.62 7.35
CA VAL A 188 4.90 8.85 8.61
C VAL A 188 3.79 9.25 9.60
N GLN A 189 3.46 10.53 9.72
CA GLN A 189 2.38 10.99 10.61
C GLN A 189 1.02 10.42 10.16
N GLU A 190 0.78 10.39 8.85
CA GLU A 190 -0.49 9.90 8.32
C GLU A 190 -0.69 8.39 8.43
N ILE A 191 0.38 7.61 8.62
CA ILE A 191 0.23 6.20 9.03
C ILE A 191 -0.53 6.12 10.36
N LEU A 192 -0.21 7.02 11.30
CA LEU A 192 -0.92 7.10 12.58
C LEU A 192 -2.32 7.69 12.39
N ASP A 193 -2.43 8.86 11.76
CA ASP A 193 -3.69 9.60 11.68
C ASP A 193 -4.75 8.85 10.85
N LEU A 194 -4.40 8.43 9.63
CA LEU A 194 -5.30 7.66 8.78
C LEU A 194 -5.47 6.23 9.29
N GLY A 195 -4.50 5.69 10.03
CA GLY A 195 -4.65 4.40 10.71
C GLY A 195 -5.75 4.42 11.77
N ILE A 196 -5.83 5.48 12.58
CA ILE A 196 -6.92 5.66 13.54
C ILE A 196 -8.27 5.80 12.83
N HIS A 197 -8.35 6.57 11.74
CA HIS A 197 -9.56 6.62 10.94
C HIS A 197 -9.91 5.26 10.30
N ALA A 198 -8.92 4.46 9.88
CA ALA A 198 -9.12 3.15 9.28
C ALA A 198 -9.72 2.15 10.27
N PHE A 199 -9.25 2.13 11.52
CA PHE A 199 -9.90 1.33 12.58
C PHE A 199 -11.33 1.77 12.82
N ALA A 200 -11.55 3.07 13.00
CA ALA A 200 -12.87 3.61 13.29
C ALA A 200 -13.87 3.42 12.14
N MET A 201 -13.45 3.60 10.89
CA MET A 201 -14.27 3.29 9.73
C MET A 201 -14.57 1.80 9.62
N SER A 202 -13.57 0.95 9.89
CA SER A 202 -13.76 -0.51 9.86
C SER A 202 -14.76 -0.98 10.91
N ARG A 203 -14.75 -0.35 12.10
CA ARG A 203 -15.77 -0.55 13.13
C ARG A 203 -17.12 -0.02 12.67
N PHE A 204 -17.21 1.19 12.15
CA PHE A 204 -18.49 1.79 11.74
C PHE A 204 -19.18 1.02 10.60
N SER A 205 -18.42 0.66 9.56
CA SER A 205 -18.95 0.06 8.33
C SER A 205 -19.03 -1.47 8.34
N GLY A 206 -18.35 -2.12 9.29
CA GLY A 206 -18.27 -3.57 9.35
C GLY A 206 -17.42 -4.21 8.24
N VAL A 207 -16.65 -3.44 7.46
CA VAL A 207 -15.66 -3.97 6.48
C VAL A 207 -14.23 -3.75 6.98
N TRP A 208 -13.28 -4.51 6.46
CA TRP A 208 -11.86 -4.25 6.66
C TRP A 208 -11.46 -2.98 5.91
N SER A 209 -10.52 -2.23 6.47
CA SER A 209 -9.89 -1.10 5.79
C SER A 209 -8.55 -1.53 5.22
N GLY A 210 -8.26 -1.18 3.97
CA GLY A 210 -6.98 -1.38 3.33
C GLY A 210 -6.09 -0.16 3.56
N MET A 211 -4.80 -0.37 3.74
CA MET A 211 -3.83 0.72 3.78
C MET A 211 -2.71 0.40 2.79
N LYS A 212 -2.62 1.19 1.73
CA LYS A 212 -1.52 1.09 0.78
C LYS A 212 -0.30 1.82 1.34
N THR A 213 0.82 1.12 1.41
CA THR A 213 2.10 1.69 1.80
C THR A 213 3.14 1.37 0.73
N ILE A 214 4.08 2.28 0.54
CA ILE A 214 5.17 2.13 -0.42
C ILE A 214 6.51 2.39 0.28
N GLN A 215 7.59 1.96 -0.36
CA GLN A 215 8.95 2.05 0.18
C GLN A 215 9.29 3.44 0.73
N GLU A 216 8.97 4.49 -0.01
CA GLU A 216 9.29 5.88 0.30
C GLU A 216 8.61 6.39 1.57
N ILE A 217 7.52 5.75 2.00
CA ILE A 217 6.78 6.12 3.21
C ILE A 217 7.20 5.26 4.39
N VAL A 218 7.36 3.94 4.19
CA VAL A 218 7.63 3.03 5.32
C VAL A 218 9.09 3.01 5.73
N GLU A 219 10.02 3.23 4.79
CA GLU A 219 11.46 3.29 5.07
C GLU A 219 11.95 4.71 5.39
N SER A 220 11.16 5.75 5.11
CA SER A 220 11.49 7.11 5.54
C SER A 220 11.28 7.28 7.05
N SER A 221 12.01 8.23 7.63
CA SER A 221 11.91 8.59 9.05
C SER A 221 11.58 10.06 9.20
N ALA A 222 10.72 10.36 10.17
CA ALA A 222 10.27 11.72 10.46
C ALA A 222 9.98 11.87 11.96
N THR A 223 9.84 13.12 12.40
CA THR A 223 9.24 13.40 13.71
C THR A 223 7.72 13.34 13.59
N ALA A 224 7.09 12.44 14.34
CA ALA A 224 5.64 12.31 14.43
C ALA A 224 5.13 12.76 15.81
N MET A 225 3.96 13.36 15.84
CA MET A 225 3.19 13.62 17.05
C MET A 225 2.40 12.36 17.43
N ILE A 226 2.72 11.84 18.61
CA ILE A 226 1.94 10.82 19.30
C ILE A 226 0.95 11.57 20.19
N ASP A 227 -0.33 11.46 19.87
CA ASP A 227 -1.40 12.00 20.70
C ASP A 227 -2.68 11.18 20.43
N PRO A 228 -3.23 10.49 21.44
CA PRO A 228 -4.46 9.71 21.30
C PRO A 228 -5.64 10.54 20.83
N GLU A 229 -5.66 11.85 21.05
CA GLU A 229 -6.77 12.74 20.69
C GLU A 229 -6.49 13.56 19.42
N ARG A 230 -5.33 13.36 18.78
CA ARG A 230 -4.93 14.11 17.57
C ARG A 230 -5.93 14.00 16.42
N VAL A 231 -6.60 12.86 16.33
CA VAL A 231 -7.61 12.56 15.32
C VAL A 231 -8.98 12.72 15.94
N ASP A 232 -9.74 13.68 15.43
CA ASP A 232 -11.15 13.84 15.78
C ASP A 232 -11.98 12.92 14.87
N ILE A 233 -12.67 11.95 15.46
CA ILE A 233 -13.50 10.99 14.74
C ILE A 233 -14.95 11.45 14.81
N VAL A 234 -15.51 11.75 13.65
CA VAL A 234 -16.93 12.05 13.50
C VAL A 234 -17.66 10.79 13.05
N ILE A 235 -18.51 10.24 13.91
CA ILE A 235 -19.39 9.12 13.54
C ILE A 235 -20.60 9.69 12.78
N PRO A 236 -20.89 9.23 11.55
CA PRO A 236 -22.05 9.70 10.79
C PRO A 236 -23.36 9.46 11.53
N THR A 237 -24.21 10.49 11.60
CA THR A 237 -25.56 10.40 12.18
C THR A 237 -26.66 10.34 11.11
N ASP A 238 -26.30 10.54 9.85
CA ASP A 238 -27.17 10.60 8.67
C ASP A 238 -27.22 9.29 7.87
N PHE A 239 -26.61 8.22 8.39
CA PHE A 239 -26.63 6.89 7.80
C PHE A 239 -27.59 5.97 8.56
N GLU A 240 -28.56 5.40 7.85
CA GLU A 240 -29.51 4.45 8.42
C GLU A 240 -28.91 3.04 8.50
N MET A 241 -28.75 2.53 9.72
CA MET A 241 -28.24 1.17 9.95
C MET A 241 -29.30 0.12 9.57
N PRO A 242 -28.91 -0.99 8.90
CA PRO A 242 -29.85 -2.06 8.60
C PRO A 242 -30.33 -2.76 9.88
N PRO A 243 -31.46 -3.50 9.82
CA PRO A 243 -31.88 -4.37 10.91
C PRO A 243 -30.75 -5.31 11.35
N GLY A 244 -30.45 -5.32 12.64
CA GLY A 244 -29.35 -6.09 13.21
C GLY A 244 -27.94 -5.49 13.02
N GLY A 245 -27.79 -4.34 12.37
CA GLY A 245 -26.51 -3.66 12.18
C GLY A 245 -25.60 -4.31 11.14
N LEU A 246 -24.35 -3.84 11.04
CA LEU A 246 -23.41 -4.23 9.97
C LEU A 246 -22.44 -5.36 10.36
N HIS A 247 -22.35 -5.66 11.65
CA HIS A 247 -21.31 -6.53 12.19
C HIS A 247 -21.51 -8.01 11.85
N ILE A 248 -20.40 -8.75 11.98
CA ILE A 248 -20.38 -10.21 11.87
C ILE A 248 -21.29 -10.85 12.91
N ARG A 249 -21.98 -11.94 12.51
CA ARG A 249 -22.87 -12.71 13.37
C ARG A 249 -22.88 -14.18 12.96
N TRP A 250 -23.44 -15.01 13.82
CA TRP A 250 -23.67 -16.43 13.54
C TRP A 250 -25.01 -16.88 14.13
N PRO A 251 -25.81 -17.68 13.39
CA PRO A 251 -25.67 -18.01 11.97
C PRO A 251 -25.90 -16.79 11.06
N ASP A 252 -25.31 -16.78 9.85
CA ASP A 252 -25.47 -15.70 8.86
C ASP A 252 -25.37 -16.31 7.46
N HIS A 253 -26.44 -16.27 6.66
CA HIS A 253 -26.47 -16.96 5.37
C HIS A 253 -25.76 -16.16 4.27
N ALA A 254 -25.18 -16.84 3.27
CA ALA A 254 -24.33 -16.20 2.26
C ALA A 254 -25.01 -15.04 1.51
N LEU A 255 -26.26 -15.21 1.06
CA LEU A 255 -27.00 -14.15 0.37
C LEU A 255 -27.36 -12.97 1.28
N GLU A 256 -27.53 -13.20 2.58
CA GLU A 256 -27.77 -12.13 3.56
C GLU A 256 -26.50 -11.32 3.81
N GLN A 257 -25.34 -11.99 3.86
CA GLN A 257 -24.03 -11.34 3.96
C GLN A 257 -23.76 -10.47 2.72
N GLU A 258 -23.99 -11.01 1.52
CA GLU A 258 -23.84 -10.28 0.26
C GLU A 258 -24.77 -9.05 0.22
N ALA A 259 -26.07 -9.24 0.50
CA ALA A 259 -27.03 -8.14 0.53
C ALA A 259 -26.61 -7.06 1.54
N ARG A 260 -26.09 -7.43 2.72
CA ARG A 260 -25.60 -6.46 3.71
C ARG A 260 -24.40 -5.68 3.21
N LEU A 261 -23.45 -6.34 2.54
CA LEU A 261 -22.28 -5.70 1.95
C LEU A 261 -22.68 -4.70 0.86
N MET A 262 -23.51 -5.15 -0.10
CA MET A 262 -23.90 -4.38 -1.29
C MET A 262 -24.85 -3.24 -0.97
N HIS A 263 -25.79 -3.43 -0.05
CA HIS A 263 -26.84 -2.44 0.24
C HIS A 263 -26.51 -1.49 1.38
N TYR A 264 -25.52 -1.80 2.24
CA TYR A 264 -25.27 -0.99 3.44
C TYR A 264 -23.78 -0.75 3.73
N LYS A 265 -22.94 -1.79 3.80
CA LYS A 265 -21.58 -1.63 4.35
C LYS A 265 -20.72 -0.63 3.56
N TRP A 266 -20.74 -0.67 2.23
CA TRP A 266 -19.98 0.30 1.41
C TRP A 266 -20.52 1.72 1.52
N TYR A 267 -21.83 1.88 1.63
CA TYR A 267 -22.44 3.20 1.84
C TYR A 267 -22.16 3.75 3.24
N ALA A 268 -22.05 2.88 4.25
CA ALA A 268 -21.57 3.26 5.58
C ALA A 268 -20.11 3.77 5.53
N ALA A 269 -19.24 3.09 4.78
CA ALA A 269 -17.87 3.55 4.57
C ALA A 269 -17.83 4.93 3.89
N LEU A 270 -18.63 5.13 2.83
CA LEU A 270 -18.77 6.44 2.16
C LEU A 270 -19.29 7.54 3.10
N ALA A 271 -20.31 7.24 3.92
CA ALA A 271 -20.83 8.19 4.92
C ALA A 271 -19.74 8.58 5.93
N TYR A 272 -18.93 7.63 6.39
CA TYR A 272 -17.80 7.89 7.27
C TYR A 272 -16.73 8.77 6.60
N ILE A 273 -16.35 8.45 5.35
CA ILE A 273 -15.38 9.24 4.56
C ILE A 273 -15.84 10.69 4.43
N ARG A 274 -17.13 10.89 4.11
CA ARG A 274 -17.76 12.21 3.99
C ARG A 274 -17.73 12.99 5.31
N ALA A 275 -18.20 12.37 6.40
CA ALA A 275 -18.29 13.02 7.71
C ALA A 275 -16.92 13.48 8.24
N ASN A 276 -15.86 12.71 7.96
CA ASN A 276 -14.50 13.00 8.41
C ASN A 276 -13.66 13.78 7.38
N LYS A 277 -14.22 14.15 6.22
CA LYS A 277 -13.53 14.89 5.14
C LYS A 277 -12.16 14.30 4.80
N LEU A 278 -12.09 12.96 4.70
CA LEU A 278 -10.82 12.26 4.49
C LEU A 278 -10.17 12.57 3.12
N ASN A 279 -10.96 13.13 2.21
CA ASN A 279 -10.51 13.74 0.97
C ASN A 279 -10.88 15.24 1.01
N HIS A 280 -9.92 16.15 0.84
CA HIS A 280 -10.13 17.59 1.04
C HIS A 280 -9.16 18.47 0.24
N ASN A 281 -9.54 19.73 0.04
CA ASN A 281 -8.69 20.74 -0.60
C ASN A 281 -7.59 21.20 0.37
N THR A 282 -6.34 21.18 -0.08
CA THR A 282 -5.19 21.73 0.66
C THR A 282 -4.75 23.09 0.12
N ILE A 283 -5.05 23.38 -1.16
CA ILE A 283 -5.03 24.72 -1.73
C ILE A 283 -6.40 24.98 -2.37
N GLU A 284 -6.98 26.13 -2.09
CA GLU A 284 -8.25 26.58 -2.66
C GLU A 284 -8.30 28.11 -2.71
N GLY A 285 -8.90 28.61 -3.78
CA GLY A 285 -9.22 30.01 -4.03
C GLY A 285 -10.65 30.18 -4.55
N SER A 286 -11.17 31.42 -4.52
CA SER A 286 -12.55 31.71 -4.90
C SER A 286 -12.81 31.64 -6.41
N ASN A 287 -11.76 31.67 -7.22
CA ASN A 287 -11.82 31.72 -8.69
C ASN A 287 -11.02 30.58 -9.33
N ASP A 288 -10.94 29.43 -8.64
CA ASP A 288 -10.19 28.28 -9.13
C ASP A 288 -10.77 27.78 -10.46
N ARG A 289 -9.89 27.50 -11.42
CA ARG A 289 -10.25 27.01 -12.76
C ARG A 289 -9.55 25.69 -13.10
N PHE A 290 -8.40 25.40 -12.50
CA PHE A 290 -7.64 24.17 -12.72
C PHE A 290 -7.49 23.42 -11.41
N GLY A 291 -8.00 22.19 -11.36
CA GLY A 291 -7.87 21.30 -10.21
C GLY A 291 -6.78 20.27 -10.40
N ILE A 292 -6.07 19.96 -9.32
CA ILE A 292 -5.17 18.82 -9.26
C ILE A 292 -5.63 17.90 -8.13
N MET A 293 -5.85 16.62 -8.43
CA MET A 293 -6.24 15.61 -7.44
C MET A 293 -5.12 14.59 -7.30
N ALA A 294 -4.58 14.42 -6.09
CA ALA A 294 -3.43 13.54 -5.85
C ALA A 294 -3.52 12.77 -4.52
N SER A 295 -2.88 11.61 -4.46
CA SER A 295 -2.85 10.71 -3.28
C SER A 295 -1.44 10.22 -2.96
N GLY A 296 -1.22 9.76 -1.72
CA GLY A 296 0.02 9.12 -1.30
C GLY A 296 1.30 9.90 -1.66
N LYS A 297 2.32 9.21 -2.19
CA LYS A 297 3.55 9.84 -2.68
C LYS A 297 3.31 10.83 -3.82
N ALA A 298 2.39 10.52 -4.74
CA ALA A 298 2.06 11.41 -5.85
C ALA A 298 1.56 12.79 -5.38
N TYR A 299 0.91 12.88 -4.21
CA TYR A 299 0.59 14.17 -3.58
C TYR A 299 1.85 14.96 -3.22
N ASN A 300 2.84 14.34 -2.57
CA ASN A 300 4.09 15.03 -2.22
C ASN A 300 4.89 15.42 -3.47
N ASP A 301 4.93 14.55 -4.47
CA ASP A 301 5.61 14.87 -5.73
C ASP A 301 4.90 16.00 -6.49
N THR A 302 3.57 16.07 -6.40
CA THR A 302 2.79 17.20 -6.93
C THR A 302 3.12 18.50 -6.19
N ARG A 303 3.25 18.47 -4.86
CA ARG A 303 3.68 19.63 -4.07
C ARG A 303 5.08 20.08 -4.48
N GLN A 304 6.00 19.15 -4.65
CA GLN A 304 7.35 19.45 -5.13
C GLN A 304 7.33 20.00 -6.56
N ALA A 305 6.55 19.41 -7.46
CA ALA A 305 6.40 19.88 -8.84
C ALA A 305 5.88 21.32 -8.92
N LEU A 306 4.88 21.67 -8.11
CA LEU A 306 4.40 23.05 -8.00
C LEU A 306 5.51 23.99 -7.53
N MET A 307 6.26 23.62 -6.48
CA MET A 307 7.40 24.41 -6.01
C MET A 307 8.50 24.56 -7.07
N ASP A 308 8.82 23.49 -7.79
CA ASP A 308 9.82 23.49 -8.87
C ASP A 308 9.41 24.42 -10.01
N LEU A 309 8.12 24.53 -10.31
CA LEU A 309 7.57 25.51 -11.26
C LEU A 309 7.52 26.94 -10.71
N GLY A 310 7.90 27.15 -9.44
CA GLY A 310 7.80 28.44 -8.76
C GLY A 310 6.38 28.80 -8.31
N LEU A 311 5.50 27.81 -8.18
CA LEU A 311 4.10 27.97 -7.78
C LEU A 311 3.94 27.59 -6.30
N ASP A 312 4.14 28.55 -5.41
CA ASP A 312 3.80 28.38 -3.99
C ASP A 312 2.28 28.49 -3.77
N ASP A 313 1.82 28.24 -2.54
CA ASP A 313 0.38 28.23 -2.24
C ASP A 313 -0.32 29.57 -2.52
N ALA A 314 0.40 30.69 -2.38
CA ALA A 314 -0.15 32.02 -2.67
C ALA A 314 -0.30 32.21 -4.19
N THR A 315 0.73 31.82 -4.94
CA THR A 315 0.74 31.85 -6.40
C THR A 315 -0.32 30.91 -6.98
N CYS A 316 -0.47 29.69 -6.45
CA CYS A 316 -1.54 28.77 -6.85
C CYS A 316 -2.92 29.41 -6.69
N ARG A 317 -3.21 30.04 -5.54
CA ARG A 317 -4.49 30.75 -5.33
C ARG A 317 -4.68 31.91 -6.29
N GLN A 318 -3.63 32.68 -6.56
CA GLN A 318 -3.67 33.79 -7.52
C GLN A 318 -3.98 33.30 -8.96
N LEU A 319 -3.42 32.16 -9.34
CA LEU A 319 -3.62 31.55 -10.66
C LEU A 319 -4.92 30.76 -10.80
N GLY A 320 -5.67 30.58 -9.70
CA GLY A 320 -6.87 29.75 -9.68
C GLY A 320 -6.56 28.25 -9.81
N ILE A 321 -5.53 27.78 -9.10
CA ILE A 321 -5.16 26.37 -9.00
C ILE A 321 -5.65 25.81 -7.67
N ARG A 322 -6.52 24.80 -7.74
CA ARG A 322 -7.00 24.02 -6.59
C ARG A 322 -6.20 22.74 -6.46
N LEU A 323 -5.76 22.40 -5.25
CA LEU A 323 -5.10 21.13 -4.96
C LEU A 323 -5.94 20.32 -3.96
N HIS A 324 -6.36 19.13 -4.37
CA HIS A 324 -7.15 18.20 -3.58
C HIS A 324 -6.33 16.98 -3.19
N LYS A 325 -6.28 16.73 -1.90
CA LYS A 325 -5.61 15.59 -1.31
C LYS A 325 -6.59 14.46 -1.06
N VAL A 326 -6.29 13.29 -1.62
CA VAL A 326 -7.10 12.07 -1.46
C VAL A 326 -6.43 11.16 -0.43
N GLY A 327 -7.00 11.07 0.77
CA GLY A 327 -6.58 10.16 1.83
C GLY A 327 -7.17 8.75 1.70
N VAL A 328 -8.36 8.64 1.10
CA VAL A 328 -9.03 7.37 0.77
C VAL A 328 -9.26 7.30 -0.73
N VAL A 329 -8.50 6.44 -1.42
CA VAL A 329 -8.47 6.34 -2.89
C VAL A 329 -9.59 5.48 -3.46
N TRP A 330 -10.18 4.61 -2.63
CA TRP A 330 -11.37 3.84 -2.97
C TRP A 330 -12.19 3.54 -1.70
N PRO A 331 -13.53 3.61 -1.73
CA PRO A 331 -14.31 4.28 -2.75
C PRO A 331 -14.11 5.80 -2.68
N LEU A 332 -14.10 6.47 -3.84
CA LEU A 332 -14.04 7.92 -3.93
C LEU A 332 -15.44 8.49 -3.60
N GLU A 333 -15.53 9.35 -2.59
CA GLU A 333 -16.83 9.87 -2.12
C GLU A 333 -17.38 10.96 -3.04
N ALA A 334 -18.62 10.77 -3.49
CA ALA A 334 -19.25 11.53 -4.56
C ALA A 334 -19.48 13.01 -4.21
N GLN A 335 -19.90 13.34 -2.99
CA GLN A 335 -20.19 14.72 -2.61
C GLN A 335 -18.92 15.56 -2.52
N LEU A 336 -17.91 15.10 -1.79
CA LEU A 336 -16.59 15.74 -1.71
C LEU A 336 -15.96 15.90 -3.09
N THR A 337 -16.15 14.91 -3.97
CA THR A 337 -15.67 14.95 -5.36
C THR A 337 -16.35 16.04 -6.19
N ARG A 338 -17.68 16.17 -6.08
CA ARG A 338 -18.44 17.22 -6.79
C ARG A 338 -18.17 18.61 -6.22
N ASP A 339 -18.01 18.73 -4.91
CA ASP A 339 -17.61 19.98 -4.26
C ASP A 339 -16.23 20.43 -4.77
N PHE A 340 -15.28 19.50 -4.87
CA PHE A 340 -13.98 19.77 -5.49
C PHE A 340 -14.10 20.16 -6.97
N ALA A 341 -14.95 19.47 -7.75
CA ALA A 341 -15.10 19.73 -9.18
C ALA A 341 -15.81 21.06 -9.51
N THR A 342 -16.62 21.57 -8.58
CA THR A 342 -17.43 22.78 -8.80
C THR A 342 -16.55 24.00 -9.09
N GLY A 343 -16.83 24.67 -10.22
CA GLY A 343 -16.13 25.87 -10.68
C GLY A 343 -14.89 25.59 -11.53
N LEU A 344 -14.41 24.35 -11.56
CA LEU A 344 -13.23 23.98 -12.35
C LEU A 344 -13.58 23.78 -13.83
N GLN A 345 -12.62 24.06 -14.69
CA GLN A 345 -12.67 23.76 -16.12
C GLN A 345 -12.01 22.42 -16.45
N GLU A 346 -10.94 22.10 -15.71
CA GLU A 346 -10.17 20.87 -15.90
C GLU A 346 -9.64 20.37 -14.57
N ILE A 347 -9.61 19.05 -14.41
CA ILE A 347 -8.97 18.33 -13.31
C ILE A 347 -7.87 17.45 -13.89
N LEU A 348 -6.65 17.61 -13.35
CA LEU A 348 -5.55 16.68 -13.52
C LEU A 348 -5.48 15.70 -12.35
N VAL A 349 -5.60 14.41 -12.63
CA VAL A 349 -5.44 13.33 -11.63
C VAL A 349 -4.01 12.84 -11.64
N VAL A 350 -3.31 13.01 -10.52
CA VAL A 350 -1.94 12.57 -10.31
C VAL A 350 -1.94 11.40 -9.33
N GLU A 351 -1.97 10.19 -9.87
CA GLU A 351 -1.97 8.94 -9.10
C GLU A 351 -0.91 7.96 -9.58
N GLU A 352 -0.43 7.10 -8.68
CA GLU A 352 0.64 6.14 -8.95
C GLU A 352 0.12 4.88 -9.67
N LYS A 353 0.89 4.44 -10.67
CA LYS A 353 0.60 3.32 -11.57
C LYS A 353 -0.74 3.44 -12.28
N ARG A 354 -1.60 2.42 -12.30
CA ARG A 354 -2.85 2.42 -13.08
C ARG A 354 -3.94 3.23 -12.38
N GLN A 355 -4.92 3.68 -13.17
CA GLN A 355 -6.00 4.53 -12.72
C GLN A 355 -6.94 3.83 -11.74
N VAL A 356 -7.14 4.46 -10.58
CA VAL A 356 -8.19 4.14 -9.62
C VAL A 356 -9.03 5.37 -9.34
N ILE A 357 -8.39 6.50 -9.08
CA ILE A 357 -9.06 7.78 -8.81
C ILE A 357 -9.66 8.34 -10.10
N GLU A 358 -8.90 8.35 -11.21
CA GLU A 358 -9.33 8.96 -12.47
C GLU A 358 -10.64 8.35 -12.99
N TYR A 359 -10.76 7.02 -12.94
CA TYR A 359 -11.97 6.33 -13.38
C TYR A 359 -13.19 6.61 -12.48
N GLN A 360 -13.00 6.65 -11.16
CA GLN A 360 -14.09 6.97 -10.24
C GLN A 360 -14.53 8.42 -10.40
N LEU A 361 -13.59 9.35 -10.52
CA LEU A 361 -13.88 10.76 -10.78
C LEU A 361 -14.69 10.93 -12.07
N LYS A 362 -14.31 10.24 -13.14
CA LYS A 362 -15.08 10.25 -14.40
C LYS A 362 -16.49 9.70 -14.21
N GLU A 363 -16.66 8.58 -13.50
CA GLU A 363 -17.98 7.99 -13.20
C GLU A 363 -18.86 8.96 -12.40
N GLU A 364 -18.33 9.54 -11.31
CA GLU A 364 -19.08 10.45 -10.43
C GLU A 364 -19.56 11.73 -11.12
N LEU A 365 -18.84 12.12 -12.17
CA LEU A 365 -19.13 13.29 -12.99
C LEU A 365 -19.94 12.94 -14.25
N TYR A 366 -19.94 11.70 -14.75
CA TYR A 366 -20.47 11.35 -16.09
C TYR A 366 -21.98 11.61 -16.27
N ASN A 367 -22.78 11.50 -15.21
CA ASN A 367 -24.21 11.82 -15.23
C ASN A 367 -24.54 13.11 -14.48
N TRP A 368 -23.53 13.93 -14.17
CA TRP A 368 -23.74 15.25 -13.58
C TRP A 368 -24.15 16.27 -14.64
N ARG A 369 -24.47 17.51 -14.26
CA ARG A 369 -24.89 18.53 -15.24
C ARG A 369 -23.71 18.94 -16.12
N SER A 370 -23.92 18.99 -17.44
CA SER A 370 -22.85 19.24 -18.42
C SER A 370 -22.27 20.65 -18.36
N ASP A 371 -23.02 21.62 -17.84
CA ASP A 371 -22.62 23.03 -17.69
C ASP A 371 -21.60 23.26 -16.56
N VAL A 372 -21.46 22.30 -15.63
CA VAL A 372 -20.55 22.40 -14.46
C VAL A 372 -19.50 21.30 -14.40
N ARG A 373 -19.44 20.45 -15.44
CA ARG A 373 -18.54 19.30 -15.47
C ARG A 373 -17.16 19.71 -16.02
N PRO A 374 -16.07 19.60 -15.24
CA PRO A 374 -14.73 19.80 -15.77
C PRO A 374 -14.30 18.66 -16.68
N ASN A 375 -13.35 18.94 -17.57
CA ASN A 375 -12.59 17.90 -18.25
C ASN A 375 -11.73 17.15 -17.22
N VAL A 376 -11.58 15.83 -17.38
CA VAL A 376 -10.77 15.01 -16.46
C VAL A 376 -9.67 14.32 -17.23
N LEU A 377 -8.43 14.66 -16.90
CA LEU A 377 -7.22 14.10 -17.46
C LEU A 377 -6.37 13.47 -16.36
N GLY A 378 -5.47 12.58 -16.73
CA GLY A 378 -4.56 11.93 -15.81
C GLY A 378 -3.47 11.21 -16.58
N LYS A 379 -3.71 9.95 -16.94
CA LYS A 379 -2.73 9.17 -17.70
C LYS A 379 -2.56 9.61 -19.13
N PHE A 380 -3.64 10.07 -19.75
CA PHE A 380 -3.66 10.46 -21.15
C PHE A 380 -4.17 11.90 -21.30
N ASN A 381 -3.66 12.58 -22.32
CA ASN A 381 -4.23 13.81 -22.85
C ASN A 381 -5.49 13.48 -23.68
N GLU A 382 -6.23 14.53 -24.00
CA GLU A 382 -7.25 14.56 -25.06
C GLU A 382 -6.67 14.14 -26.42
N LEU A 383 -7.55 13.74 -27.35
CA LEU A 383 -7.17 13.20 -28.66
C LEU A 383 -6.57 14.28 -29.57
N ASP A 384 -7.39 15.31 -29.80
CA ASP A 384 -7.08 16.50 -30.59
C ASP A 384 -7.45 17.73 -29.77
N ASP A 385 -6.99 18.91 -30.20
CA ASP A 385 -7.29 20.16 -29.51
C ASP A 385 -8.80 20.41 -29.39
N GLY A 386 -9.31 20.26 -28.16
CA GLY A 386 -10.72 20.45 -27.84
C GLY A 386 -11.60 19.20 -28.00
N ASP A 387 -11.05 18.06 -28.44
CA ASP A 387 -11.79 16.80 -28.52
C ASP A 387 -11.61 15.92 -27.27
N PHE A 388 -12.59 16.02 -26.38
CA PHE A 388 -12.68 15.25 -25.13
C PHE A 388 -13.58 14.01 -25.25
N SER A 389 -13.94 13.59 -26.47
CA SER A 389 -14.80 12.42 -26.69
C SER A 389 -14.10 11.07 -26.51
N GLY A 390 -12.76 11.08 -26.37
CA GLY A 390 -11.92 9.89 -26.20
C GLY A 390 -11.61 9.48 -24.76
N GLY A 391 -11.26 8.21 -24.58
CA GLY A 391 -10.71 7.64 -23.35
C GLY A 391 -9.68 6.55 -23.65
N GLU A 392 -9.04 6.01 -22.61
CA GLU A 392 -7.99 4.98 -22.75
C GLU A 392 -8.41 3.81 -23.66
N TRP A 393 -9.62 3.32 -23.48
CA TRP A 393 -10.14 2.14 -24.20
C TRP A 393 -10.84 2.47 -25.52
N SER A 394 -11.00 3.75 -25.87
CA SER A 394 -11.61 4.15 -27.15
C SER A 394 -10.59 4.35 -28.26
N MET A 395 -9.30 4.21 -27.96
CA MET A 395 -8.20 4.36 -28.92
C MET A 395 -7.53 3.02 -29.22
N PRO A 396 -7.11 2.76 -30.47
CA PRO A 396 -6.26 1.60 -30.78
C PRO A 396 -4.89 1.65 -30.08
N ASN A 397 -4.34 2.86 -29.87
CA ASN A 397 -3.08 3.05 -29.16
C ASN A 397 -3.13 4.29 -28.24
N PRO A 398 -3.68 4.17 -27.02
CA PRO A 398 -3.77 5.29 -26.09
C PRO A 398 -2.41 5.86 -25.67
N THR A 399 -1.34 5.05 -25.73
CA THR A 399 0.00 5.47 -25.29
C THR A 399 0.59 6.61 -26.14
N ALA A 400 0.09 6.82 -27.36
CA ALA A 400 0.49 7.95 -28.21
C ALA A 400 0.21 9.32 -27.56
N ASN A 401 -0.78 9.39 -26.66
CA ASN A 401 -1.21 10.61 -26.00
C ASN A 401 -0.92 10.59 -24.48
N THR A 402 0.13 9.89 -24.05
CA THR A 402 0.49 9.81 -22.63
C THR A 402 0.79 11.18 -22.02
N LEU A 403 0.11 11.53 -20.93
CA LEU A 403 0.36 12.72 -20.11
C LEU A 403 1.14 12.35 -18.85
N LEU A 404 0.67 11.33 -18.12
CA LEU A 404 1.34 10.75 -16.97
C LEU A 404 1.44 9.24 -17.17
N ARG A 405 2.60 8.67 -16.82
CA ARG A 405 2.82 7.24 -17.00
C ARG A 405 1.96 6.38 -16.05
N ALA A 406 1.54 5.21 -16.54
CA ALA A 406 0.85 4.19 -15.74
C ALA A 406 1.78 3.06 -15.27
N ASN A 407 3.04 3.05 -15.73
CA ASN A 407 4.10 2.15 -15.33
C ASN A 407 5.19 2.89 -14.54
N ALA A 408 5.97 2.13 -13.77
CA ALA A 408 6.99 2.66 -12.85
C ALA A 408 6.44 3.70 -11.84
N ASP A 409 7.32 4.38 -11.12
CA ASP A 409 7.03 5.44 -10.15
C ASP A 409 6.71 6.79 -10.81
N LEU A 410 5.93 7.72 -10.27
CA LEU A 410 5.99 9.11 -10.75
C LEU A 410 7.14 9.87 -10.07
N ASN A 411 7.57 10.96 -10.70
CA ASN A 411 8.52 11.88 -10.11
C ASN A 411 8.05 13.34 -10.31
N PRO A 412 8.58 14.30 -9.50
CA PRO A 412 8.17 15.69 -9.57
C PRO A 412 8.38 16.34 -10.95
N ALA A 413 9.42 15.96 -11.70
CA ALA A 413 9.71 16.55 -13.00
C ALA A 413 8.65 16.20 -14.05
N LEU A 414 8.21 14.93 -14.12
CA LEU A 414 7.13 14.50 -15.02
C LEU A 414 5.81 15.20 -14.68
N ILE A 415 5.51 15.34 -13.39
CA ILE A 415 4.30 16.02 -12.92
C ILE A 415 4.37 17.52 -13.24
N ALA A 416 5.53 18.16 -13.04
CA ALA A 416 5.74 19.57 -13.37
C ALA A 416 5.53 19.84 -14.86
N LYS A 417 6.04 18.95 -15.73
CA LYS A 417 5.81 19.03 -17.18
C LYS A 417 4.33 18.95 -17.53
N ALA A 418 3.61 17.98 -16.96
CA ALA A 418 2.18 17.84 -17.16
C ALA A 418 1.41 19.09 -16.69
N ILE A 419 1.69 19.59 -15.49
CA ILE A 419 1.05 20.80 -14.95
C ILE A 419 1.34 22.01 -15.84
N ALA A 420 2.60 22.27 -16.21
CA ALA A 420 2.98 23.40 -17.04
C ALA A 420 2.31 23.35 -18.43
N GLN A 421 2.24 22.16 -19.03
CA GLN A 421 1.52 21.93 -20.28
C GLN A 421 0.04 22.32 -20.16
N ARG A 422 -0.64 21.87 -19.08
CA ARG A 422 -2.06 22.18 -18.87
C ARG A 422 -2.31 23.66 -18.57
N LEU A 423 -1.49 24.27 -17.71
CA LEU A 423 -1.61 25.70 -17.37
C LEU A 423 -1.45 26.60 -18.60
N LYS A 424 -0.52 26.24 -19.50
CA LYS A 424 -0.35 26.93 -20.79
C LYS A 424 -1.58 26.73 -21.68
N LYS A 425 -2.06 25.49 -21.81
CA LYS A 425 -3.22 25.17 -22.66
C LYS A 425 -4.51 25.87 -22.23
N LEU A 426 -4.75 26.00 -20.93
CA LEU A 426 -5.92 26.68 -20.38
C LEU A 426 -5.82 28.22 -20.41
N GLY A 427 -4.71 28.78 -20.93
CA GLY A 427 -4.45 30.22 -20.95
C GLY A 427 -4.27 30.83 -19.56
N ILE A 428 -4.01 30.02 -18.53
CA ILE A 428 -3.86 30.48 -17.14
C ILE A 428 -2.57 31.30 -17.00
N LEU A 429 -1.47 30.81 -17.59
CA LEU A 429 -0.19 31.55 -17.60
C LEU A 429 -0.32 32.86 -18.39
N ASP A 430 -1.13 32.87 -19.44
CA ASP A 430 -1.34 34.05 -20.29
C ASP A 430 -2.14 35.12 -19.55
N SER A 431 -3.15 34.70 -18.79
CA SER A 431 -3.98 35.57 -17.96
C SER A 431 -3.22 36.16 -16.77
N ALA A 432 -2.16 35.48 -16.31
CA ALA A 432 -1.35 35.88 -15.16
C ALA A 432 -0.28 36.96 -15.47
N GLY A 433 -0.03 37.24 -16.75
CA GLY A 433 0.97 38.21 -17.20
C GLY A 433 2.30 37.59 -17.63
N SER A 434 3.09 38.38 -18.37
CA SER A 434 4.36 37.94 -19.00
C SER A 434 5.38 37.41 -18.01
N ASP A 435 5.45 38.00 -16.81
CA ASP A 435 6.46 37.66 -15.81
C ASP A 435 6.24 36.26 -15.24
N MET A 436 4.97 35.90 -14.98
CA MET A 436 4.63 34.55 -14.50
C MET A 436 4.93 33.51 -15.56
N ARG A 437 4.56 33.77 -16.81
CA ARG A 437 4.87 32.88 -17.94
C ARG A 437 6.37 32.66 -18.07
N ALA A 438 7.15 33.74 -18.08
CA ALA A 438 8.62 33.67 -18.19
C ALA A 438 9.24 32.90 -17.01
N ARG A 439 8.72 33.06 -15.79
CA ARG A 439 9.17 32.31 -14.61
C ARG A 439 8.97 30.81 -14.79
N VAL A 440 7.75 30.38 -15.15
CA VAL A 440 7.42 28.96 -15.36
C VAL A 440 8.25 28.37 -16.49
N GLU A 441 8.40 29.07 -17.61
CA GLU A 441 9.24 28.64 -18.74
C GLU A 441 10.72 28.50 -18.36
N THR A 442 11.24 29.42 -17.55
CA THR A 442 12.62 29.34 -17.04
C THR A 442 12.82 28.12 -16.15
N GLN A 443 11.89 27.85 -15.23
CA GLN A 443 11.98 26.67 -14.37
C GLN A 443 11.89 25.36 -15.16
N MET A 444 11.01 25.32 -16.16
CA MET A 444 10.90 24.19 -17.08
C MET A 444 12.22 23.93 -17.84
N ALA A 445 12.86 24.98 -18.35
CA ALA A 445 14.15 24.85 -19.02
C ALA A 445 15.25 24.31 -18.08
N ILE A 446 15.23 24.70 -16.79
CA ILE A 446 16.15 24.17 -15.77
C ILE A 446 15.88 22.68 -15.51
N LEU A 447 14.61 22.27 -15.39
CA LEU A 447 14.23 20.87 -15.21
C LEU A 447 14.69 20.00 -16.40
N ASP A 448 14.45 20.46 -17.63
CA ASP A 448 14.88 19.77 -18.85
C ASP A 448 16.41 19.68 -18.98
N ALA A 449 17.14 20.69 -18.51
CA ALA A 449 18.60 20.65 -18.49
C ALA A 449 19.12 19.63 -17.46
N LYS A 450 18.53 19.57 -16.27
CA LYS A 450 18.88 18.59 -15.23
C LYS A 450 18.61 17.16 -15.70
N GLU A 451 17.46 16.90 -16.31
CA GLU A 451 17.12 15.56 -16.82
C GLU A 451 18.09 15.10 -17.90
N ARG A 452 18.38 15.95 -18.90
CA ARG A 452 19.40 15.67 -19.92
C ARG A 452 20.77 15.38 -19.32
N SER A 453 21.17 16.09 -18.26
CA SER A 453 22.45 15.83 -17.59
C SER A 453 22.49 14.44 -16.90
N MET A 454 21.36 14.00 -16.34
CA MET A 454 21.23 12.68 -15.71
C MET A 454 21.23 11.55 -16.74
N GLU A 455 20.59 11.74 -17.90
CA GLU A 455 20.62 10.77 -19.01
C GLU A 455 22.04 10.61 -19.59
N VAL A 456 22.80 11.70 -19.70
CA VAL A 456 24.20 11.66 -20.15
C VAL A 456 25.07 10.86 -19.16
N LEU A 457 24.84 10.99 -17.85
CA LEU A 457 25.54 10.20 -16.84
C LEU A 457 25.17 8.70 -16.91
N GLN A 458 23.93 8.37 -17.28
CA GLN A 458 23.50 6.99 -17.46
C GLN A 458 24.12 6.33 -18.70
N THR A 459 24.27 7.08 -19.79
CA THR A 459 24.83 6.59 -21.06
C THR A 459 26.36 6.54 -21.08
N ALA A 460 27.05 7.33 -20.25
CA ALA A 460 28.51 7.40 -20.17
C ALA A 460 29.18 6.29 -19.32
N GLY A 461 28.49 5.18 -19.02
CA GLY A 461 29.16 3.91 -18.65
C GLY A 461 29.13 3.48 -17.19
N VAL A 462 28.17 3.94 -16.37
CA VAL A 462 27.95 3.38 -15.02
C VAL A 462 26.47 3.09 -14.78
N THR A 463 25.89 2.21 -15.58
CA THR A 463 24.50 1.74 -15.44
C THR A 463 24.35 0.22 -15.53
N GLU A 464 25.43 -0.56 -15.46
CA GLU A 464 25.32 -1.90 -14.90
C GLU A 464 25.25 -1.75 -13.38
N GLY A 465 24.04 -1.52 -12.87
CA GLY A 465 23.80 -1.67 -11.43
C GLY A 465 24.39 -3.01 -11.01
N ARG A 466 25.23 -3.02 -9.98
CA ARG A 466 25.95 -4.21 -9.51
C ARG A 466 24.95 -5.35 -9.36
N GLN A 467 24.99 -6.29 -10.29
CA GLN A 467 24.03 -7.40 -10.31
C GLN A 467 24.13 -8.12 -8.97
N PRO A 468 23.00 -8.31 -8.26
CA PRO A 468 23.04 -9.04 -7.01
C PRO A 468 23.59 -10.44 -7.30
N TRP A 469 24.57 -10.85 -6.49
CA TRP A 469 25.26 -12.12 -6.63
C TRP A 469 25.30 -12.88 -5.31
N PHE A 470 25.57 -14.18 -5.36
CA PHE A 470 25.78 -14.96 -4.15
C PHE A 470 27.03 -14.51 -3.41
N CYS A 471 26.97 -14.50 -2.07
CA CYS A 471 28.17 -14.32 -1.25
C CYS A 471 29.19 -15.41 -1.57
N SER A 472 30.49 -15.11 -1.49
CA SER A 472 31.56 -16.04 -1.94
C SER A 472 31.58 -17.39 -1.21
N GLY A 473 31.06 -17.48 0.01
CA GLY A 473 30.93 -18.74 0.77
C GLY A 473 29.51 -19.33 0.81
N CYS A 474 28.58 -18.77 0.03
CA CYS A 474 27.18 -19.18 0.09
C CYS A 474 26.99 -20.59 -0.51
N PRO A 475 26.31 -21.53 0.18
CA PRO A 475 26.02 -22.87 -0.36
C PRO A 475 25.22 -22.85 -1.67
N HIS A 476 24.51 -21.75 -1.95
CA HIS A 476 23.83 -21.55 -3.24
C HIS A 476 24.80 -21.64 -4.44
N ASN A 477 26.08 -21.27 -4.29
CA ASN A 477 27.05 -21.33 -5.39
C ASN A 477 27.23 -22.74 -5.97
N THR A 478 27.08 -23.78 -5.14
CA THR A 478 27.17 -25.17 -5.57
C THR A 478 25.79 -25.78 -5.73
N SER A 479 24.85 -25.47 -4.83
CA SER A 479 23.53 -26.09 -4.83
C SER A 479 22.67 -25.71 -6.03
N THR A 480 22.88 -24.57 -6.68
CA THR A 480 22.10 -24.19 -7.87
C THR A 480 22.65 -24.79 -9.16
N VAL A 481 23.80 -25.47 -9.13
CA VAL A 481 24.36 -26.17 -10.30
C VAL A 481 23.57 -27.46 -10.55
N VAL A 482 23.17 -27.71 -11.79
CA VAL A 482 22.47 -28.92 -12.22
C VAL A 482 23.39 -29.82 -13.06
N PRO A 483 23.09 -31.13 -13.18
CA PRO A 483 23.81 -32.02 -14.07
C PRO A 483 23.82 -31.51 -15.53
N GLU A 484 24.87 -31.85 -16.27
CA GLU A 484 24.98 -31.51 -17.69
C GLU A 484 23.76 -32.02 -18.48
N GLY A 485 23.27 -31.20 -19.40
CA GLY A 485 22.05 -31.49 -20.18
C GLY A 485 20.73 -31.32 -19.42
N SER A 486 20.76 -31.02 -18.12
CA SER A 486 19.56 -30.74 -17.33
C SER A 486 19.27 -29.25 -17.22
N ARG A 487 18.03 -28.91 -16.84
CA ARG A 487 17.63 -27.54 -16.49
C ARG A 487 16.92 -27.47 -15.15
N ALA A 488 17.04 -26.32 -14.49
CA ALA A 488 16.29 -25.99 -13.29
C ALA A 488 15.28 -24.86 -13.54
N MET A 489 14.26 -24.78 -12.69
CA MET A 489 13.45 -23.57 -12.51
C MET A 489 13.91 -22.80 -11.27
N GLY A 490 13.92 -21.47 -11.37
CA GLY A 490 14.26 -20.58 -10.26
C GLY A 490 13.10 -20.44 -9.26
N GLY A 491 13.40 -20.54 -7.97
CA GLY A 491 12.45 -20.25 -6.89
C GLY A 491 12.57 -18.83 -6.35
N ILE A 492 11.53 -18.31 -5.69
CA ILE A 492 11.60 -16.96 -5.09
C ILE A 492 12.63 -16.95 -3.94
N GLY A 493 13.45 -15.90 -3.88
CA GLY A 493 14.58 -15.78 -2.94
C GLY A 493 15.92 -15.72 -3.65
N CYS A 494 16.98 -16.19 -2.98
CA CYS A 494 18.30 -16.31 -3.61
C CYS A 494 18.28 -17.22 -4.86
N HIS A 495 17.40 -18.23 -4.90
CA HIS A 495 17.25 -19.12 -6.05
C HIS A 495 16.80 -18.41 -7.34
N PHE A 496 16.12 -17.27 -7.24
CA PHE A 496 15.74 -16.44 -8.38
C PHE A 496 16.99 -15.89 -9.06
N MET A 497 18.03 -15.60 -8.27
CA MET A 497 19.28 -15.06 -8.77
C MET A 497 20.06 -16.03 -9.65
N ALA A 498 19.86 -17.34 -9.48
CA ALA A 498 20.49 -18.33 -10.33
C ALA A 498 20.12 -18.18 -11.82
N THR A 499 19.01 -17.49 -12.14
CA THR A 499 18.57 -17.25 -13.52
C THR A 499 19.49 -16.34 -14.33
N TRP A 500 20.35 -15.54 -13.68
CA TRP A 500 21.36 -14.70 -14.33
C TRP A 500 22.81 -15.11 -14.00
N MET A 501 23.01 -16.35 -13.52
CA MET A 501 24.32 -16.84 -13.05
C MET A 501 24.94 -17.96 -13.91
N ASP A 502 24.46 -18.15 -15.14
CA ASP A 502 24.90 -19.24 -16.04
C ASP A 502 24.84 -20.62 -15.38
N ARG A 503 23.68 -20.95 -14.78
CA ARG A 503 23.44 -22.19 -14.02
C ARG A 503 22.40 -23.12 -14.62
N SER A 504 22.12 -23.01 -15.93
CA SER A 504 21.02 -23.72 -16.61
C SER A 504 19.68 -23.62 -15.87
N THR A 505 19.47 -22.50 -15.16
CA THR A 505 18.25 -22.20 -14.42
C THR A 505 17.45 -21.21 -15.23
N ILE A 506 16.25 -21.60 -15.64
CA ILE A 506 15.39 -20.81 -16.52
C ILE A 506 14.04 -20.55 -15.89
N GLY A 507 13.51 -19.36 -16.15
CA GLY A 507 12.20 -18.95 -15.68
C GLY A 507 12.07 -18.97 -14.15
N PHE A 508 10.87 -18.61 -13.71
CA PHE A 508 10.46 -18.56 -12.31
C PHE A 508 8.94 -18.50 -12.25
N THR A 509 8.39 -18.58 -11.05
CA THR A 509 6.95 -18.47 -10.79
C THR A 509 6.75 -17.80 -9.42
N GLN A 510 5.50 -17.54 -9.03
CA GLN A 510 5.17 -16.98 -7.72
C GLN A 510 5.61 -17.91 -6.58
N MET A 511 5.89 -17.32 -5.41
CA MET A 511 6.27 -18.05 -4.20
C MET A 511 5.20 -19.08 -3.81
N GLY A 512 5.62 -20.34 -3.65
CA GLY A 512 4.75 -21.49 -3.41
C GLY A 512 4.26 -22.21 -4.67
N GLY A 513 4.57 -21.71 -5.87
CA GLY A 513 4.27 -22.35 -7.15
C GLY A 513 5.45 -23.11 -7.77
N GLU A 514 6.64 -23.03 -7.16
CA GLU A 514 7.89 -23.54 -7.72
C GLU A 514 7.77 -25.00 -8.16
N GLY A 515 8.29 -25.31 -9.35
CA GLY A 515 8.24 -26.66 -9.93
C GLY A 515 6.89 -27.05 -10.55
N VAL A 516 5.76 -26.50 -10.08
CA VAL A 516 4.42 -26.82 -10.61
C VAL A 516 4.22 -26.44 -12.08
N PRO A 517 4.83 -25.39 -12.66
CA PRO A 517 4.77 -25.16 -14.11
C PRO A 517 5.18 -26.37 -14.95
N TRP A 518 6.00 -27.28 -14.40
CA TRP A 518 6.34 -28.54 -15.05
C TRP A 518 5.12 -29.41 -15.36
N VAL A 519 4.11 -29.40 -14.49
CA VAL A 519 2.87 -30.15 -14.70
C VAL A 519 2.19 -29.74 -16.01
N GLY A 520 2.23 -28.45 -16.34
CA GLY A 520 1.70 -27.95 -17.61
C GLY A 520 2.65 -28.12 -18.79
N GLN A 521 3.96 -28.23 -18.57
CA GLN A 521 4.97 -28.37 -19.65
C GLN A 521 5.18 -29.82 -20.09
N GLN A 522 5.22 -30.76 -19.14
CA GLN A 522 5.65 -32.15 -19.34
C GLN A 522 4.93 -32.87 -20.49
N PRO A 523 3.61 -32.71 -20.70
CA PRO A 523 2.92 -33.38 -21.81
C PRO A 523 3.28 -32.86 -23.20
N PHE A 524 3.96 -31.71 -23.32
CA PHE A 524 4.19 -31.00 -24.58
C PHE A 524 5.67 -30.82 -24.92
N THR A 525 6.55 -31.55 -24.25
CA THR A 525 8.00 -31.49 -24.47
C THR A 525 8.61 -32.88 -24.50
N THR A 526 9.78 -33.01 -25.12
CA THR A 526 10.60 -34.22 -25.05
C THR A 526 11.44 -34.28 -23.78
N ASP A 527 11.55 -33.18 -23.02
CA ASP A 527 12.20 -33.19 -21.71
C ASP A 527 11.51 -34.20 -20.79
N GLN A 528 12.28 -35.12 -20.20
CA GLN A 528 11.71 -36.16 -19.33
C GLN A 528 11.77 -35.80 -17.84
N HIS A 529 12.53 -34.76 -17.49
CA HIS A 529 12.85 -34.40 -16.11
C HIS A 529 13.30 -32.95 -16.01
N ILE A 530 12.98 -32.29 -14.89
CA ILE A 530 13.56 -31.00 -14.53
C ILE A 530 13.95 -30.95 -13.05
N PHE A 531 14.76 -29.96 -12.69
CA PHE A 531 15.02 -29.58 -11.30
C PHE A 531 14.20 -28.34 -10.90
N ALA A 532 13.81 -28.25 -9.62
CA ALA A 532 13.24 -27.03 -9.03
C ALA A 532 14.06 -26.63 -7.82
N ASN A 533 14.69 -25.45 -7.88
CA ASN A 533 15.50 -24.92 -6.78
C ASN A 533 14.60 -24.18 -5.78
N LEU A 534 14.65 -24.56 -4.50
CA LEU A 534 13.78 -24.05 -3.45
C LEU A 534 14.56 -23.76 -2.17
N GLY A 535 14.22 -22.68 -1.46
CA GLY A 535 14.73 -22.45 -0.10
C GLY A 535 13.82 -23.06 0.95
N ASP A 536 14.36 -23.39 2.11
CA ASP A 536 13.60 -23.80 3.30
C ASP A 536 12.47 -22.84 3.71
N GLY A 537 12.70 -21.53 3.60
CA GLY A 537 11.67 -20.51 3.84
C GLY A 537 10.50 -20.62 2.87
N THR A 538 10.77 -20.83 1.57
CA THR A 538 9.72 -21.02 0.56
C THR A 538 9.02 -22.36 0.73
N TYR A 539 9.78 -23.41 1.04
CA TYR A 539 9.24 -24.73 1.37
C TYR A 539 8.21 -24.63 2.51
N PHE A 540 8.57 -23.93 3.60
CA PHE A 540 7.68 -23.69 4.74
C PHE A 540 6.46 -22.83 4.40
N HIS A 541 6.67 -21.73 3.68
CA HIS A 541 5.61 -20.77 3.34
C HIS A 541 4.47 -21.41 2.54
N SER A 542 4.79 -22.11 1.45
CA SER A 542 3.79 -22.76 0.58
C SER A 542 4.38 -23.81 -0.38
N GLY A 543 5.71 -23.95 -0.48
CA GLY A 543 6.35 -24.89 -1.40
C GLY A 543 6.04 -26.36 -1.10
N LEU A 544 5.68 -26.69 0.14
CA LEU A 544 5.15 -28.03 0.47
C LEU A 544 3.89 -28.37 -0.33
N LEU A 545 3.01 -27.40 -0.60
CA LEU A 545 1.81 -27.62 -1.41
C LEU A 545 2.16 -27.84 -2.89
N ALA A 546 3.17 -27.13 -3.42
CA ALA A 546 3.69 -27.36 -4.77
C ALA A 546 4.23 -28.79 -4.95
N ILE A 547 5.01 -29.29 -3.98
CA ILE A 547 5.52 -30.67 -4.00
C ILE A 547 4.37 -31.67 -4.00
N ARG A 548 3.36 -31.46 -3.13
CA ARG A 548 2.14 -32.30 -3.11
C ARG A 548 1.42 -32.29 -4.46
N GLN A 549 1.31 -31.15 -5.12
CA GLN A 549 0.71 -31.05 -6.46
C GLN A 549 1.52 -31.83 -7.50
N SER A 550 2.86 -31.74 -7.50
CA SER A 550 3.69 -32.53 -8.41
C SER A 550 3.54 -34.04 -8.20
N ILE A 551 3.42 -34.50 -6.95
CA ILE A 551 3.15 -35.90 -6.61
C ILE A 551 1.78 -36.31 -7.15
N ALA A 552 0.74 -35.51 -6.88
CA ALA A 552 -0.61 -35.78 -7.35
C ALA A 552 -0.71 -35.84 -8.88
N ALA A 553 0.08 -35.03 -9.58
CA ALA A 553 0.14 -35.01 -11.04
C ALA A 553 0.99 -36.15 -11.64
N GLY A 554 1.74 -36.90 -10.83
CA GLY A 554 2.60 -37.99 -11.32
C GLY A 554 3.75 -37.55 -12.22
N VAL A 555 4.24 -36.31 -12.08
CA VAL A 555 5.29 -35.76 -12.95
C VAL A 555 6.69 -36.06 -12.43
N ASN A 556 7.63 -36.30 -13.35
CA ASN A 556 9.03 -36.57 -13.02
C ASN A 556 9.82 -35.27 -12.79
N ILE A 557 10.08 -34.93 -11.54
CA ILE A 557 10.76 -33.68 -11.12
C ILE A 557 11.59 -33.91 -9.86
N THR A 558 12.75 -33.24 -9.77
CA THR A 558 13.56 -33.21 -8.55
C THR A 558 13.51 -31.83 -7.89
N TYR A 559 12.99 -31.77 -6.68
CA TYR A 559 13.08 -30.57 -5.84
C TYR A 559 14.41 -30.54 -5.09
N LYS A 560 15.17 -29.46 -5.24
CA LYS A 560 16.41 -29.20 -4.51
C LYS A 560 16.14 -28.15 -3.45
N ILE A 561 15.91 -28.62 -2.22
CA ILE A 561 15.65 -27.77 -1.07
C ILE A 561 16.98 -27.43 -0.40
N LEU A 562 17.38 -26.17 -0.47
CA LEU A 562 18.52 -25.68 0.31
C LEU A 562 18.03 -25.19 1.68
N TYR A 563 18.55 -25.80 2.73
CA TYR A 563 18.35 -25.37 4.12
C TYR A 563 19.46 -24.41 4.54
N ASN A 564 19.10 -23.19 4.94
CA ASN A 564 20.02 -22.18 5.45
C ASN A 564 19.54 -21.52 6.75
N ASP A 565 18.42 -21.99 7.31
CA ASP A 565 17.83 -21.59 8.59
C ASP A 565 17.42 -20.10 8.67
N ALA A 566 17.41 -19.41 7.52
CA ALA A 566 17.23 -17.96 7.48
C ALA A 566 16.55 -17.49 6.20
N VAL A 567 15.60 -16.57 6.33
CA VAL A 567 15.05 -15.83 5.19
C VAL A 567 16.02 -14.72 4.79
N ALA A 568 17.01 -15.11 3.99
CA ALA A 568 18.20 -14.32 3.71
C ALA A 568 17.91 -12.96 3.04
N MET A 569 17.09 -12.92 1.99
CA MET A 569 16.89 -11.69 1.21
C MET A 569 16.08 -10.60 1.95
N THR A 570 15.37 -10.94 3.03
CA THR A 570 14.51 -10.00 3.76
C THR A 570 15.08 -9.56 5.11
N GLY A 571 16.34 -9.90 5.41
CA GLY A 571 17.00 -9.46 6.65
C GLY A 571 17.30 -10.56 7.67
N GLY A 572 17.38 -11.82 7.25
CA GLY A 572 17.94 -12.91 8.07
C GLY A 572 17.05 -13.40 9.21
N GLN A 573 15.72 -13.27 9.08
CA GLN A 573 14.77 -13.79 10.06
C GLN A 573 14.82 -15.33 10.09
N GLN A 574 14.65 -15.92 11.27
CA GLN A 574 14.55 -17.37 11.43
C GLN A 574 13.32 -17.95 10.69
N VAL A 575 13.44 -19.20 10.22
CA VAL A 575 12.38 -19.89 9.48
C VAL A 575 11.54 -20.74 10.43
N GLY A 576 10.31 -20.30 10.70
CA GLY A 576 9.27 -21.11 11.33
C GLY A 576 9.62 -21.70 12.71
N GLU A 577 10.54 -21.09 13.45
CA GLU A 577 10.79 -21.47 14.84
C GLU A 577 9.67 -20.94 15.74
N ARG A 578 9.08 -21.84 16.53
CA ARG A 578 8.28 -21.40 17.66
C ARG A 578 9.21 -20.78 18.73
N PRO A 579 8.71 -19.92 19.62
CA PRO A 579 9.52 -19.37 20.72
C PRO A 579 10.22 -20.43 21.58
N GLU A 580 9.72 -21.66 21.58
CA GLU A 580 10.29 -22.81 22.30
C GLU A 580 11.44 -23.51 21.55
N GLY A 581 11.86 -23.04 20.36
CA GLY A 581 13.03 -23.55 19.63
C GLY A 581 12.80 -24.79 18.77
N HIS A 582 11.54 -25.11 18.44
CA HIS A 582 11.21 -26.17 17.49
C HIS A 582 11.29 -25.67 16.06
N SER A 583 12.18 -26.25 15.25
CA SER A 583 12.30 -25.92 13.82
C SER A 583 11.28 -26.70 12.98
N VAL A 584 10.93 -26.15 11.82
CA VAL A 584 9.93 -26.72 10.90
C VAL A 584 10.30 -28.13 10.43
N LEU A 585 11.60 -28.44 10.29
CA LEU A 585 12.07 -29.78 9.92
C LEU A 585 11.72 -30.85 10.97
N GLN A 586 11.41 -30.46 12.21
CA GLN A 586 10.96 -31.36 13.27
C GLN A 586 9.43 -31.51 13.31
N ILE A 587 8.68 -30.70 12.56
CA ILE A 587 7.21 -30.63 12.55
C ILE A 587 6.60 -31.29 11.30
N ALA A 588 7.42 -31.62 10.29
CA ALA A 588 6.98 -32.22 9.02
C ALA A 588 7.02 -33.75 9.02
#